data_AF-A0A1E7FG31-F1
#
_entry.id   AF-A0A1E7FG31-F1
#
_cell.length_a   1.000
_cell.length_b   1.000
_cell.length_c   1.000
_cell.angle_alpha   90.00
_cell.angle_beta   90.00
_cell.angle_gamma   90.00
#
_symmetry.space_group_name_H-M   'P 1'
#
loop_
_entity.id
_entity.type
_entity.pdbx_description
1 polymer ?
#
loop_
_entity_poly.entity_id
_entity_poly.type
_entity_poly.pdbx_seq_one_letter_code
_entity_poly.pdbx_strand_id
1 'polypeptide(L)'
;MDLAEGYNFLPNLNIKEETLVEYLYAIEDRYIKDVCYHNDVHAADVTQSLHALLQMGGQKFADEKWELFSILIAAVVHDVGHGGLNNSFHINSRSELALLYNDVSVLENMHAATAFKLIMGENRQGKLDIFDNFPEKERSKARKFIVKAILSTDMTKHFAKKSFIQGILLNTEDGNIAPCCSVPEDLCLRHGVLTFLAHLADISNPSKDIKTALKWTDRLLEEWYRQGDKEEELGLPFSLGCDRNAQTREESQIGFINFIVLPSFKMLGKLIPRVEKEIVPQIEKNLEWWKEKQKLNLAGEKEDDSV
;
A
#
# COMPACT_ATOMS: atom_id res chain seq x y z
N MET A 1 -8.86 -12.59 20.46
CA MET A 1 -8.75 -11.20 20.94
C MET A 1 -10.14 -10.61 20.76
N ASP A 2 -10.77 -10.17 21.84
CA ASP A 2 -12.14 -9.68 21.82
C ASP A 2 -12.18 -8.33 21.09
N LEU A 3 -13.07 -8.16 20.11
CA LEU A 3 -13.14 -6.96 19.24
C LEU A 3 -13.44 -5.68 20.02
N ALA A 4 -13.91 -5.80 21.27
CA ALA A 4 -14.29 -4.70 22.14
C ALA A 4 -13.11 -3.96 22.81
N GLU A 5 -11.91 -4.56 22.89
CA GLU A 5 -10.80 -3.97 23.67
C GLU A 5 -9.80 -3.14 22.85
N GLY A 6 -9.92 -3.09 21.51
CA GLY A 6 -8.93 -2.44 20.65
C GLY A 6 -7.55 -3.14 20.70
N TYR A 7 -6.53 -2.56 20.04
CA TYR A 7 -5.20 -3.20 19.98
C TYR A 7 -4.40 -3.10 21.30
N ASN A 8 -4.59 -2.02 22.06
CA ASN A 8 -3.88 -1.70 23.30
C ASN A 8 -2.34 -1.78 23.17
N PHE A 9 -1.77 -1.29 22.06
CA PHE A 9 -0.33 -1.41 21.80
C PHE A 9 0.54 -0.79 22.89
N LEU A 10 0.19 0.40 23.40
CA LEU A 10 0.99 1.13 24.38
C LEU A 10 1.34 0.28 25.63
N PRO A 11 0.38 -0.23 26.41
CA PRO A 11 0.71 -1.04 27.58
C PRO A 11 1.26 -2.43 27.22
N ASN A 12 0.87 -3.02 26.09
CA ASN A 12 1.26 -4.39 25.74
C ASN A 12 2.67 -4.49 25.15
N LEU A 13 3.14 -3.44 24.48
CA LEU A 13 4.46 -3.38 23.84
C LEU A 13 5.37 -2.37 24.54
N ASN A 14 4.94 -1.83 25.68
CA ASN A 14 5.65 -0.83 26.46
C ASN A 14 6.06 0.41 25.63
N ILE A 15 5.20 0.83 24.70
CA ILE A 15 5.45 1.99 23.85
C ILE A 15 5.11 3.27 24.63
N LYS A 16 6.06 4.21 24.67
CA LYS A 16 5.86 5.54 25.26
C LYS A 16 4.92 6.33 24.34
N GLU A 17 3.76 6.75 24.85
CA GLU A 17 2.73 7.46 24.08
C GLU A 17 3.28 8.73 23.42
N GLU A 18 3.98 9.56 24.20
CA GLU A 18 4.62 10.80 23.72
C GLU A 18 5.56 10.53 22.55
N THR A 19 6.43 9.52 22.66
CA THR A 19 7.37 9.12 21.60
C THR A 19 6.65 8.67 20.33
N LEU A 20 5.54 7.92 20.47
CA LEU A 20 4.74 7.49 19.31
C LEU A 20 4.09 8.70 18.62
N VAL A 21 3.48 9.59 19.37
CA VAL A 21 2.82 10.79 18.82
C VAL A 21 3.84 11.69 18.12
N GLU A 22 4.99 11.96 18.74
CA GLU A 22 6.06 12.76 18.13
C GLU A 22 6.64 12.10 16.87
N TYR A 23 6.79 10.76 16.86
CA TYR A 23 7.22 10.03 15.68
C TYR A 23 6.22 10.15 14.54
N LEU A 24 4.91 10.03 14.82
CA LEU A 24 3.85 10.15 13.82
C LEU A 24 3.82 11.56 13.22
N TYR A 25 3.95 12.62 14.03
CA TYR A 25 4.08 13.99 13.52
C TYR A 25 5.32 14.16 12.63
N ALA A 26 6.47 13.62 13.06
CA ALA A 26 7.69 13.69 12.27
C ALA A 26 7.60 12.94 10.94
N ILE A 27 6.79 11.89 10.85
CA ILE A 27 6.48 11.18 9.60
C ILE A 27 5.53 12.00 8.72
N GLU A 28 4.45 12.53 9.29
CA GLU A 28 3.47 13.37 8.57
C GLU A 28 4.17 14.59 7.92
N ASP A 29 5.08 15.25 8.64
CA ASP A 29 5.90 16.36 8.13
C ASP A 29 6.82 15.99 6.96
N ARG A 30 7.08 14.70 6.74
CA ARG A 30 7.90 14.19 5.61
C ARG A 30 7.08 13.77 4.40
N TYR A 31 5.76 13.70 4.51
CA TYR A 31 4.91 13.61 3.34
C TYR A 31 4.82 14.98 2.66
N ILE A 32 5.08 15.01 1.36
CA ILE A 32 5.15 16.27 0.61
C ILE A 32 3.72 16.72 0.26
N LYS A 33 3.28 17.83 0.85
CA LYS A 33 1.87 18.29 0.77
C LYS A 33 1.40 18.66 -0.65
N ASP A 34 2.32 19.06 -1.52
CA ASP A 34 2.01 19.42 -2.91
C ASP A 34 1.89 18.21 -3.85
N VAL A 35 2.24 17.01 -3.38
CA VAL A 35 2.05 15.74 -4.11
C VAL A 35 0.56 15.37 -4.10
N CYS A 36 0.00 15.06 -5.27
CA CYS A 36 -1.45 14.98 -5.46
C CYS A 36 -2.07 13.74 -4.80
N TYR A 37 -1.44 12.58 -4.96
CA TYR A 37 -1.88 11.28 -4.47
C TYR A 37 -1.01 10.76 -3.34
N HIS A 38 0.29 10.54 -3.54
CA HIS A 38 1.18 9.90 -2.54
C HIS A 38 1.61 10.89 -1.43
N ASN A 39 0.63 11.35 -0.64
CA ASN A 39 0.78 12.27 0.49
C ASN A 39 0.31 11.63 1.82
N ASP A 40 0.31 12.43 2.89
CA ASP A 40 -0.14 12.06 4.23
C ASP A 40 -1.59 11.53 4.26
N VAL A 41 -2.48 12.10 3.45
CA VAL A 41 -3.87 11.63 3.35
C VAL A 41 -3.93 10.22 2.76
N HIS A 42 -3.09 9.89 1.77
CA HIS A 42 -3.02 8.53 1.24
C HIS A 42 -2.47 7.56 2.29
N ALA A 43 -1.39 7.91 2.98
CA ALA A 43 -0.85 7.10 4.06
C ALA A 43 -1.89 6.82 5.17
N ALA A 44 -2.70 7.82 5.52
CA ALA A 44 -3.81 7.66 6.45
C ALA A 44 -4.91 6.73 5.89
N ASP A 45 -5.28 6.85 4.61
CA ASP A 45 -6.25 5.97 3.94
C ASP A 45 -5.78 4.51 3.92
N VAL A 46 -4.50 4.26 3.59
CA VAL A 46 -3.91 2.91 3.60
C VAL A 46 -3.88 2.33 5.01
N THR A 47 -3.48 3.13 6.00
CA THR A 47 -3.45 2.70 7.41
C THR A 47 -4.85 2.33 7.90
N GLN A 48 -5.85 3.15 7.61
CA GLN A 48 -7.24 2.90 8.00
C GLN A 48 -7.83 1.70 7.24
N SER A 49 -7.52 1.56 5.96
CA SER A 49 -7.99 0.45 5.13
C SER A 49 -7.39 -0.88 5.60
N LEU A 50 -6.10 -0.90 5.92
CA LEU A 50 -5.43 -2.05 6.52
C LEU A 50 -6.05 -2.41 7.87
N HIS A 51 -6.29 -1.41 8.73
CA HIS A 51 -7.00 -1.62 9.99
C HIS A 51 -8.37 -2.29 9.76
N ALA A 52 -9.17 -1.80 8.81
CA ALA A 52 -10.46 -2.39 8.49
C ALA A 52 -10.32 -3.86 8.04
N LEU A 53 -9.38 -4.17 7.13
CA LEU A 53 -9.12 -5.54 6.68
C LEU A 53 -8.68 -6.46 7.84
N LEU A 54 -7.90 -5.94 8.79
CA LEU A 54 -7.54 -6.65 10.01
C LEU A 54 -8.79 -6.97 10.85
N GLN A 55 -9.69 -6.00 11.06
CA GLN A 55 -10.96 -6.20 11.79
C GLN A 55 -11.94 -7.15 11.06
N MET A 56 -11.83 -7.26 9.74
CA MET A 56 -12.63 -8.21 8.96
C MET A 56 -12.20 -9.67 9.12
N GLY A 57 -11.09 -9.92 9.82
CA GLY A 57 -10.56 -11.27 10.09
C GLY A 57 -9.08 -11.42 9.75
N GLY A 58 -8.42 -10.36 9.26
CA GLY A 58 -6.99 -10.37 8.98
C GLY A 58 -6.10 -10.49 10.23
N GLN A 59 -6.61 -10.09 11.41
CA GLN A 59 -5.84 -10.20 12.66
C GLN A 59 -5.39 -11.63 12.99
N LYS A 60 -6.11 -12.66 12.53
CA LYS A 60 -5.76 -14.07 12.79
C LYS A 60 -4.39 -14.47 12.20
N PHE A 61 -3.86 -13.67 11.28
CA PHE A 61 -2.54 -13.88 10.67
C PHE A 61 -1.40 -13.20 11.44
N ALA A 62 -1.68 -12.58 12.59
CA ALA A 62 -0.65 -12.20 13.54
C ALA A 62 -0.73 -13.13 14.76
N ASP A 63 0.40 -13.72 15.13
CA ASP A 63 0.56 -14.49 16.36
C ASP A 63 0.79 -13.57 17.57
N GLU A 64 1.48 -12.44 17.36
CA GLU A 64 1.93 -11.54 18.41
C GLU A 64 1.57 -10.07 18.13
N LYS A 65 1.43 -9.27 19.19
CA LYS A 65 1.01 -7.86 19.06
C LYS A 65 2.03 -7.00 18.31
N TRP A 66 3.31 -7.33 18.38
CA TRP A 66 4.36 -6.59 17.66
C TRP A 66 4.18 -6.69 16.14
N GLU A 67 3.60 -7.77 15.62
CA GLU A 67 3.37 -7.96 14.18
C GLU A 67 2.24 -7.03 13.69
N LEU A 68 1.14 -6.95 14.44
CA LEU A 68 0.05 -6.01 14.16
C LEU A 68 0.51 -4.56 14.24
N PHE A 69 1.30 -4.22 15.27
CA PHE A 69 1.88 -2.89 15.38
C PHE A 69 2.81 -2.58 14.20
N SER A 70 3.70 -3.52 13.86
CA SER A 70 4.67 -3.36 12.77
C SER A 70 4.00 -3.19 11.42
N ILE A 71 2.96 -3.97 11.08
CA ILE A 71 2.30 -3.84 9.78
C ILE A 71 1.50 -2.52 9.65
N LEU A 72 0.95 -2.02 10.76
CA LEU A 72 0.30 -0.70 10.79
C LEU A 72 1.32 0.44 10.67
N ILE A 73 2.47 0.34 11.36
CA ILE A 73 3.58 1.30 11.17
C ILE A 73 4.10 1.25 9.73
N ALA A 74 4.21 0.07 9.13
CA ALA A 74 4.60 -0.06 7.73
C ALA A 74 3.63 0.69 6.81
N ALA A 75 2.32 0.56 7.01
CA ALA A 75 1.31 1.31 6.24
C ALA A 75 1.43 2.83 6.43
N VAL A 76 1.71 3.30 7.65
CA VAL A 76 1.89 4.73 7.95
C VAL A 76 3.08 5.32 7.20
N VAL A 77 4.14 4.54 6.97
CA VAL A 77 5.41 5.04 6.41
C VAL A 77 5.69 4.55 4.99
N HIS A 78 4.81 3.78 4.37
CA HIS A 78 5.14 3.04 3.14
C HIS A 78 5.52 3.94 1.97
N ASP A 79 5.06 5.19 1.98
CA ASP A 79 5.31 6.22 0.95
C ASP A 79 5.97 7.48 1.50
N VAL A 80 6.53 7.44 2.71
CA VAL A 80 7.07 8.65 3.35
C VAL A 80 8.19 9.26 2.51
N GLY A 81 8.08 10.56 2.20
CA GLY A 81 9.03 11.27 1.33
C GLY A 81 8.82 11.05 -0.17
N HIS A 82 7.71 10.45 -0.61
CA HIS A 82 7.39 10.29 -2.03
C HIS A 82 7.32 11.65 -2.75
N GLY A 83 8.04 11.77 -3.87
CA GLY A 83 8.22 13.02 -4.62
C GLY A 83 7.22 13.28 -5.74
N GLY A 84 6.22 12.42 -5.89
CA GLY A 84 5.25 12.47 -6.99
C GLY A 84 5.77 11.86 -8.30
N LEU A 85 6.85 11.06 -8.23
CA LEU A 85 7.51 10.44 -9.38
C LEU A 85 7.75 8.97 -9.05
N ASN A 86 7.43 8.07 -9.97
CA ASN A 86 7.52 6.63 -9.76
C ASN A 86 8.94 6.08 -10.02
N ASN A 87 9.13 4.79 -9.71
CA ASN A 87 10.41 4.10 -9.92
C ASN A 87 10.90 4.16 -11.38
N SER A 88 10.00 4.08 -12.38
CA SER A 88 10.37 4.16 -13.80
C SER A 88 10.97 5.52 -14.15
N PHE A 89 10.42 6.62 -13.64
CA PHE A 89 11.00 7.96 -13.79
C PHE A 89 12.42 8.00 -13.20
N HIS A 90 12.59 7.55 -11.97
CA HIS A 90 13.87 7.58 -11.26
C HIS A 90 14.97 6.82 -12.01
N ILE A 91 14.63 5.66 -12.57
CA ILE A 91 15.55 4.81 -13.35
C ILE A 91 15.87 5.48 -14.69
N ASN A 92 14.85 5.90 -15.46
CA ASN A 92 15.05 6.48 -16.79
C ASN A 92 15.83 7.80 -16.74
N SER A 93 15.61 8.62 -15.70
CA SER A 93 16.33 9.87 -15.47
C SER A 93 17.71 9.68 -14.80
N ARG A 94 18.07 8.45 -14.40
CA ARG A 94 19.31 8.15 -13.66
C ARG A 94 19.49 9.01 -12.41
N SER A 95 18.39 9.22 -11.69
CA SER A 95 18.38 10.02 -10.47
C SER A 95 19.33 9.46 -9.40
N GLU A 96 19.74 10.30 -8.45
CA GLU A 96 20.61 9.86 -7.34
C GLU A 96 20.01 8.69 -6.53
N LEU A 97 18.68 8.68 -6.34
CA LEU A 97 18.00 7.58 -5.67
C LEU A 97 18.13 6.26 -6.44
N ALA A 98 17.96 6.29 -7.76
CA ALA A 98 18.09 5.11 -8.61
C ALA A 98 19.51 4.54 -8.54
N LEU A 99 20.53 5.41 -8.60
CA LEU A 99 21.94 5.02 -8.42
C LEU A 99 22.20 4.44 -7.03
N LEU A 100 21.68 5.07 -5.98
CA LEU A 100 21.87 4.64 -4.59
C LEU A 100 21.27 3.25 -4.33
N TYR A 101 20.09 2.98 -4.88
CA TYR A 101 19.35 1.73 -4.70
C TYR A 101 19.50 0.74 -5.86
N ASN A 102 20.42 1.01 -6.78
CA ASN A 102 20.78 0.14 -7.91
C ASN A 102 19.56 -0.30 -8.73
N ASP A 103 18.63 0.62 -8.99
CA ASP A 103 17.39 0.40 -9.76
C ASP A 103 16.41 -0.64 -9.16
N VAL A 104 16.61 -1.10 -7.92
CA VAL A 104 15.76 -2.11 -7.28
C VAL A 104 14.87 -1.47 -6.21
N SER A 105 13.55 -1.45 -6.45
CA SER A 105 12.54 -0.93 -5.51
C SER A 105 12.98 0.41 -4.90
N VAL A 106 13.30 1.36 -5.78
CA VAL A 106 14.07 2.58 -5.46
C VAL A 106 13.36 3.40 -4.39
N LEU A 107 12.07 3.67 -4.60
CA LEU A 107 11.23 4.41 -3.67
C LEU A 107 10.96 3.64 -2.39
N GLU A 108 10.63 2.36 -2.47
CA GLU A 108 10.30 1.55 -1.28
C GLU A 108 11.50 1.42 -0.33
N ASN A 109 12.72 1.33 -0.88
CA ASN A 109 13.95 1.41 -0.08
C ASN A 109 14.16 2.80 0.54
N MET A 110 13.84 3.87 -0.20
CA MET A 110 13.89 5.25 0.30
C MET A 110 12.91 5.46 1.46
N HIS A 111 11.65 5.04 1.31
CA HIS A 111 10.61 5.14 2.34
C HIS A 111 11.04 4.44 3.64
N ALA A 112 11.51 3.20 3.53
CA ALA A 112 12.05 2.45 4.66
C ALA A 112 13.26 3.15 5.30
N ALA A 113 14.21 3.65 4.50
CA ALA A 113 15.37 4.37 5.01
C ALA A 113 14.98 5.66 5.74
N THR A 114 14.03 6.42 5.19
CA THR A 114 13.51 7.67 5.78
C THR A 114 12.84 7.42 7.13
N ALA A 115 11.95 6.42 7.21
CA ALA A 115 11.27 6.04 8.45
C ALA A 115 12.27 5.65 9.56
N PHE A 116 13.24 4.81 9.25
CA PHE A 116 14.20 4.34 10.25
C PHE A 116 15.31 5.34 10.58
N LYS A 117 15.64 6.28 9.69
CA LYS A 117 16.54 7.39 10.03
C LYS A 117 15.97 8.25 11.16
N LEU A 118 14.65 8.48 11.16
CA LEU A 118 13.98 9.18 12.25
C LEU A 118 14.09 8.47 13.60
N ILE A 119 13.85 7.16 13.60
CA ILE A 119 14.00 6.32 14.79
C ILE A 119 15.44 6.33 15.31
N MET A 120 16.42 6.24 14.41
CA MET A 120 17.84 6.21 14.80
C MET A 120 18.32 7.57 15.33
N GLY A 121 17.77 8.67 14.82
CA GLY A 121 18.23 10.03 15.11
C GLY A 121 19.67 10.28 14.66
N GLU A 122 20.16 11.49 14.95
CA GLU A 122 21.56 11.84 14.71
C GLU A 122 22.47 11.10 15.69
N ASN A 123 23.62 10.61 15.20
CA ASN A 123 24.63 9.90 16.01
C ASN A 123 24.07 8.73 16.86
N ARG A 124 22.98 8.09 16.40
CA ARG A 124 22.25 7.03 17.13
C ARG A 124 21.60 7.47 18.45
N GLN A 125 21.25 8.74 18.57
CA GLN A 125 20.55 9.32 19.74
C GLN A 125 19.11 9.69 19.39
N GLY A 126 18.35 8.71 18.88
CA GLY A 126 16.96 8.88 18.47
C GLY A 126 16.03 9.11 19.65
N LYS A 127 15.38 10.27 19.69
CA LYS A 127 14.30 10.56 20.65
C LYS A 127 12.96 9.97 20.23
N LEU A 128 12.83 9.58 18.96
CA LEU A 128 11.61 9.09 18.32
C LEU A 128 11.61 7.56 18.17
N ASP A 129 12.36 6.86 19.01
CA ASP A 129 12.48 5.41 18.94
C ASP A 129 11.28 4.72 19.56
N ILE A 130 10.26 4.48 18.74
CA ILE A 130 9.02 3.78 19.12
C ILE A 130 9.25 2.29 19.49
N PHE A 131 10.47 1.77 19.34
CA PHE A 131 10.87 0.41 19.69
C PHE A 131 11.90 0.35 20.83
N ASP A 132 12.20 1.47 21.49
CA ASP A 132 13.23 1.59 22.54
C ASP A 132 13.03 0.57 23.68
N ASN A 133 11.77 0.33 24.05
CA ASN A 133 11.39 -0.57 25.12
C ASN A 133 11.11 -2.03 24.67
N PHE A 134 11.29 -2.35 23.39
CA PHE A 134 11.09 -3.72 22.90
C PHE A 134 12.27 -4.60 23.33
N PRO A 135 12.03 -5.90 23.61
CA PRO A 135 13.12 -6.86 23.70
C PRO A 135 13.96 -6.84 22.40
N GLU A 136 15.29 -6.92 22.52
CA GLU A 136 16.22 -6.79 21.38
C GLU A 136 15.86 -7.71 20.20
N LYS A 137 15.45 -8.94 20.51
CA LYS A 137 15.02 -9.92 19.51
C LYS A 137 13.75 -9.48 18.76
N GLU A 138 12.75 -8.94 19.47
CA GLU A 138 11.51 -8.43 18.86
C GLU A 138 11.76 -7.16 18.07
N ARG A 139 12.62 -6.26 18.56
CA ARG A 139 13.03 -5.06 17.83
C ARG A 139 13.65 -5.40 16.49
N SER A 140 14.53 -6.39 16.45
CA SER A 140 15.16 -6.87 15.21
C SER A 140 14.13 -7.45 14.23
N LYS A 141 13.19 -8.27 14.71
CA LYS A 141 12.08 -8.82 13.92
C LYS A 141 11.16 -7.71 13.38
N ALA A 142 10.69 -6.82 14.24
CA ALA A 142 9.81 -5.70 13.89
C ALA A 142 10.43 -4.87 12.75
N ARG A 143 11.72 -4.51 12.86
CA ARG A 143 12.43 -3.81 11.77
C ARG A 143 12.41 -4.60 10.47
N LYS A 144 12.80 -5.88 10.50
CA LYS A 144 12.84 -6.73 9.30
C LYS A 144 11.46 -6.85 8.66
N PHE A 145 10.43 -7.03 9.47
CA PHE A 145 9.06 -7.17 9.00
C PHE A 145 8.50 -5.87 8.40
N ILE A 146 8.76 -4.71 9.02
CA ILE A 146 8.38 -3.40 8.46
C ILE A 146 9.06 -3.17 7.10
N VAL A 147 10.37 -3.40 7.01
CA VAL A 147 11.09 -3.24 5.74
C VAL A 147 10.54 -4.20 4.68
N LYS A 148 10.28 -5.47 5.04
CA LYS A 148 9.67 -6.45 4.13
C LYS A 148 8.28 -5.98 3.66
N ALA A 149 7.48 -5.40 4.55
CA ALA A 149 6.14 -4.92 4.21
C ALA A 149 6.17 -3.73 3.25
N ILE A 150 7.04 -2.74 3.49
CA ILE A 150 7.24 -1.59 2.60
C ILE A 150 7.76 -2.05 1.25
N LEU A 151 8.80 -2.89 1.19
CA LEU A 151 9.29 -3.43 -0.09
C LEU A 151 8.24 -4.31 -0.81
N SER A 152 7.23 -4.78 -0.08
CA SER A 152 6.13 -5.54 -0.65
C SER A 152 5.05 -4.64 -1.27
N THR A 153 5.07 -3.31 -1.14
CA THR A 153 4.12 -2.43 -1.86
C THR A 153 4.53 -2.21 -3.32
N ASP A 154 5.81 -2.42 -3.67
CA ASP A 154 6.32 -2.38 -5.04
C ASP A 154 5.43 -3.20 -5.99
N MET A 155 4.81 -2.50 -6.94
CA MET A 155 3.85 -3.07 -7.89
C MET A 155 4.49 -4.08 -8.84
N THR A 156 5.82 -4.04 -9.06
CA THR A 156 6.53 -5.09 -9.82
C THR A 156 6.45 -6.45 -9.13
N LYS A 157 6.23 -6.48 -7.80
CA LYS A 157 6.09 -7.71 -7.01
C LYS A 157 4.65 -8.23 -6.96
N HIS A 158 3.66 -7.48 -7.48
CA HIS A 158 2.24 -7.78 -7.35
C HIS A 158 1.88 -9.24 -7.70
N PHE A 159 2.26 -9.70 -8.89
CA PHE A 159 1.92 -11.05 -9.35
C PHE A 159 2.64 -12.15 -8.58
N ALA A 160 3.89 -11.92 -8.15
CA ALA A 160 4.62 -12.86 -7.30
C ALA A 160 3.90 -13.05 -5.96
N LYS A 161 3.43 -11.95 -5.33
CA LYS A 161 2.63 -12.00 -4.10
C LYS A 161 1.32 -12.74 -4.32
N LYS A 162 0.59 -12.44 -5.40
CA LYS A 162 -0.66 -13.14 -5.73
C LYS A 162 -0.46 -14.64 -5.91
N SER A 163 0.60 -15.06 -6.62
CA SER A 163 0.97 -16.47 -6.78
C SER A 163 1.33 -17.14 -5.46
N PHE A 164 2.02 -16.44 -4.58
CA PHE A 164 2.32 -16.92 -3.23
C PHE A 164 1.04 -17.18 -2.42
N ILE A 165 0.08 -16.24 -2.41
CA ILE A 165 -1.21 -16.41 -1.73
C ILE A 165 -2.03 -17.55 -2.36
N GLN A 166 -2.01 -17.67 -3.69
CA GLN A 166 -2.66 -18.78 -4.38
C GLN A 166 -2.04 -20.12 -3.97
N GLY A 167 -0.72 -20.19 -3.79
CA GLY A 167 -0.02 -21.36 -3.27
C GLY A 167 -0.47 -21.73 -1.87
N ILE A 168 -0.64 -20.76 -0.97
CA ILE A 168 -1.20 -20.99 0.37
C ILE A 168 -2.59 -21.63 0.26
N LEU A 169 -3.49 -21.02 -0.51
CA LEU A 169 -4.88 -21.49 -0.67
C LEU A 169 -5.00 -22.91 -1.23
N LEU A 170 -4.03 -23.35 -2.05
CA LEU A 170 -4.02 -24.71 -2.60
C LEU A 170 -3.48 -25.76 -1.62
N ASN A 171 -2.67 -25.34 -0.64
CA ASN A 171 -1.95 -26.25 0.26
C ASN A 171 -2.46 -26.19 1.71
N THR A 172 -3.43 -25.33 2.03
CA THR A 172 -4.04 -25.23 3.35
C THR A 172 -5.53 -25.48 3.27
N GLU A 173 -6.05 -26.40 4.09
CA GLU A 173 -7.49 -26.55 4.29
C GLU A 173 -8.04 -25.30 4.99
N ASP A 174 -9.08 -24.69 4.40
CA ASP A 174 -9.80 -23.52 4.94
C ASP A 174 -8.93 -22.31 5.33
N GLY A 175 -7.74 -22.16 4.72
CA GLY A 175 -6.82 -21.07 5.03
C GLY A 175 -6.20 -21.18 6.43
N ASN A 176 -6.15 -22.39 7.00
CA ASN A 176 -5.49 -22.65 8.28
C ASN A 176 -3.97 -22.69 8.09
N ILE A 177 -3.31 -21.56 8.35
CA ILE A 177 -1.87 -21.38 8.19
C ILE A 177 -1.18 -21.60 9.54
N ALA A 178 -0.12 -22.41 9.55
CA ALA A 178 0.69 -22.64 10.75
C ALA A 178 1.23 -21.33 11.36
N PRO A 179 1.34 -21.23 12.69
CA PRO A 179 1.96 -20.08 13.37
C PRO A 179 3.40 -19.81 12.91
N CYS A 180 3.80 -18.54 12.88
CA CYS A 180 5.16 -18.08 12.54
C CYS A 180 6.22 -18.64 13.50
N CYS A 181 5.88 -18.91 14.76
CA CYS A 181 6.83 -19.40 15.77
C CYS A 181 7.45 -20.77 15.43
N SER A 182 6.87 -21.49 14.47
CA SER A 182 7.31 -22.83 14.03
C SER A 182 8.24 -22.81 12.82
N VAL A 183 8.53 -21.64 12.22
CA VAL A 183 9.30 -21.51 10.98
C VAL A 183 10.24 -20.30 11.01
N PRO A 184 11.31 -20.28 10.18
CA PRO A 184 12.07 -19.06 9.94
C PRO A 184 11.18 -17.88 9.50
N GLU A 185 11.53 -16.67 9.95
CA GLU A 185 10.73 -15.45 9.73
C GLU A 185 10.53 -15.13 8.23
N ASP A 186 11.55 -15.37 7.42
CA ASP A 186 11.51 -15.23 5.97
C ASP A 186 10.54 -16.22 5.31
N LEU A 187 10.31 -17.38 5.93
CA LEU A 187 9.40 -18.42 5.50
C LEU A 187 8.02 -18.32 6.16
N CYS A 188 7.76 -17.35 7.04
CA CYS A 188 6.45 -17.24 7.67
C CYS A 188 5.37 -16.87 6.64
N LEU A 189 4.49 -17.83 6.37
CA LEU A 189 3.35 -17.66 5.47
C LEU A 189 2.38 -16.59 5.95
N ARG A 190 2.17 -16.49 7.27
CA ARG A 190 1.28 -15.48 7.86
C ARG A 190 1.78 -14.04 7.65
N HIS A 191 3.09 -13.81 7.76
CA HIS A 191 3.70 -12.52 7.36
C HIS A 191 3.44 -12.22 5.89
N GLY A 192 3.54 -13.23 5.02
CA GLY A 192 3.18 -13.07 3.60
C GLY A 192 1.72 -12.61 3.42
N VAL A 193 0.77 -13.19 4.17
CA VAL A 193 -0.63 -12.73 4.17
C VAL A 193 -0.78 -11.31 4.71
N LEU A 194 -0.12 -10.96 5.83
CA LEU A 194 -0.15 -9.60 6.38
C LEU A 194 0.41 -8.56 5.40
N THR A 195 1.51 -8.85 4.71
CA THR A 195 2.05 -7.97 3.68
C THR A 195 1.13 -7.86 2.46
N PHE A 196 0.41 -8.93 2.12
CA PHE A 196 -0.61 -8.89 1.08
C PHE A 196 -1.82 -8.05 1.49
N LEU A 197 -2.22 -8.08 2.77
CA LEU A 197 -3.25 -7.17 3.30
C LEU A 197 -2.84 -5.70 3.17
N ALA A 198 -1.59 -5.36 3.54
CA ALA A 198 -1.07 -4.01 3.37
C ALA A 198 -1.03 -3.59 1.89
N HIS A 199 -0.55 -4.48 1.01
CA HIS A 199 -0.57 -4.27 -0.44
C HIS A 199 -1.98 -4.00 -0.98
N LEU A 200 -2.99 -4.73 -0.51
CA LEU A 200 -4.38 -4.51 -0.94
C LEU A 200 -5.03 -3.29 -0.32
N ALA A 201 -4.62 -2.89 0.89
CA ALA A 201 -5.03 -1.63 1.49
C ALA A 201 -4.51 -0.43 0.67
N ASP A 202 -3.29 -0.52 0.17
CA ASP A 202 -2.64 0.48 -0.69
C ASP A 202 -3.42 0.65 -2.01
N ILE A 203 -3.74 -0.44 -2.71
CA ILE A 203 -4.54 -0.39 -3.95
C ILE A 203 -6.07 -0.43 -3.73
N SER A 204 -6.56 0.00 -2.56
CA SER A 204 -7.97 -0.18 -2.17
C SER A 204 -8.92 0.87 -2.71
N ASN A 205 -8.47 1.95 -3.35
CA ASN A 205 -9.38 3.06 -3.70
C ASN A 205 -10.60 2.61 -4.53
N PRO A 206 -10.48 1.69 -5.52
CA PRO A 206 -11.64 1.22 -6.27
C PRO A 206 -12.64 0.39 -5.45
N SER A 207 -12.30 0.00 -4.21
CA SER A 207 -13.21 -0.68 -3.29
C SER A 207 -13.96 0.28 -2.35
N LYS A 208 -13.68 1.59 -2.40
CA LYS A 208 -14.38 2.61 -1.61
C LYS A 208 -15.73 2.95 -2.23
N ASP A 209 -16.56 3.74 -1.55
CA ASP A 209 -17.76 4.28 -2.19
C ASP A 209 -17.35 5.13 -3.42
N ILE A 210 -18.22 5.21 -4.43
CA ILE A 210 -17.86 5.82 -5.71
C ILE A 210 -17.39 7.27 -5.59
N LYS A 211 -17.91 8.06 -4.62
CA LYS A 211 -17.50 9.46 -4.47
C LYS A 211 -16.05 9.55 -3.97
N THR A 212 -15.68 8.68 -3.04
CA THR A 212 -14.31 8.59 -2.53
C THR A 212 -13.37 8.01 -3.59
N ALA A 213 -13.79 6.94 -4.28
CA ALA A 213 -13.00 6.33 -5.35
C ALA A 213 -12.64 7.35 -6.45
N LEU A 214 -13.61 8.17 -6.89
CA LEU A 214 -13.38 9.19 -7.92
C LEU A 214 -12.34 10.24 -7.49
N LYS A 215 -12.37 10.69 -6.22
CA LYS A 215 -11.38 11.66 -5.70
C LYS A 215 -9.97 11.08 -5.75
N TRP A 216 -9.81 9.80 -5.41
CA TRP A 216 -8.52 9.12 -5.49
C TRP A 216 -8.06 8.93 -6.92
N THR A 217 -8.96 8.51 -7.82
CA THR A 217 -8.67 8.44 -9.26
C THR A 217 -8.17 9.77 -9.80
N ASP A 218 -8.84 10.88 -9.48
CA ASP A 218 -8.46 12.20 -9.98
C ASP A 218 -7.09 12.64 -9.45
N ARG A 219 -6.82 12.39 -8.18
CA ARG A 219 -5.51 12.66 -7.57
C ARG A 219 -4.38 11.84 -8.21
N LEU A 220 -4.61 10.55 -8.43
CA LEU A 220 -3.61 9.65 -9.01
C LEU A 220 -3.30 10.03 -10.47
N LEU A 221 -4.35 10.27 -11.26
CA LEU A 221 -4.18 10.66 -12.66
C LEU A 221 -3.49 12.01 -12.78
N GLU A 222 -3.86 13.01 -11.97
CA GLU A 222 -3.16 14.29 -11.94
C GLU A 222 -1.68 14.13 -11.61
N GLU A 223 -1.32 13.27 -10.65
CA GLU A 223 0.08 12.99 -10.32
C GLU A 223 0.84 12.35 -11.49
N TRP A 224 0.25 11.33 -12.10
CA TRP A 224 0.82 10.65 -13.28
C TRP A 224 0.97 11.59 -14.48
N TYR A 225 0.00 12.48 -14.71
CA TYR A 225 0.08 13.44 -15.80
C TYR A 225 1.17 14.49 -15.56
N ARG A 226 1.35 14.96 -14.32
CA ARG A 226 2.49 15.82 -13.97
C ARG A 226 3.84 15.13 -14.17
N GLN A 227 3.92 13.84 -13.85
CA GLN A 227 5.10 13.05 -14.18
C GLN A 227 5.30 12.97 -15.70
N GLY A 228 4.24 12.71 -16.47
CA GLY A 228 4.30 12.65 -17.93
C GLY A 228 4.80 13.95 -18.56
N ASP A 229 4.28 15.10 -18.13
CA ASP A 229 4.74 16.41 -18.61
C ASP A 229 6.25 16.58 -18.35
N LYS A 230 6.73 16.16 -17.17
CA LYS A 230 8.14 16.20 -16.82
C LYS A 230 8.98 15.21 -17.63
N GLU A 231 8.45 14.05 -17.96
CA GLU A 231 9.10 13.08 -18.84
C GLU A 231 9.28 13.67 -20.25
N GLU A 232 8.24 14.31 -20.79
CA GLU A 232 8.28 15.00 -22.08
C GLU A 232 9.31 16.14 -22.10
N GLU A 233 9.29 17.02 -21.09
CA GLU A 233 10.25 18.13 -20.94
C GLU A 233 11.71 17.65 -20.93
N LEU A 234 11.98 16.48 -20.34
CA LEU A 234 13.31 15.89 -20.23
C LEU A 234 13.67 14.98 -21.42
N GLY A 235 12.76 14.79 -22.38
CA GLY A 235 12.94 13.86 -23.49
C GLY A 235 13.04 12.39 -23.06
N LEU A 236 12.40 12.03 -21.94
CA LEU A 236 12.31 10.67 -21.41
C LEU A 236 11.10 9.94 -22.02
N PRO A 237 11.14 8.60 -22.11
CA PRO A 237 9.95 7.83 -22.48
C PRO A 237 8.89 7.98 -21.39
N PHE A 238 7.62 8.13 -21.80
CA PHE A 238 6.50 8.14 -20.87
C PHE A 238 6.41 6.83 -20.08
N SER A 239 6.27 6.96 -18.76
CA SER A 239 5.93 5.83 -17.91
C SER A 239 4.49 5.37 -18.15
N LEU A 240 4.20 4.10 -17.84
CA LEU A 240 2.88 3.53 -18.04
C LEU A 240 1.79 4.37 -17.35
N GLY A 241 0.82 4.85 -18.12
CA GLY A 241 -0.30 5.66 -17.63
C GLY A 241 0.00 7.14 -17.41
N CYS A 242 1.23 7.61 -17.64
CA CYS A 242 1.62 9.01 -17.46
C CYS A 242 1.37 9.89 -18.69
N ASP A 243 1.23 9.30 -19.89
CA ASP A 243 0.77 10.02 -21.08
C ASP A 243 -0.76 10.21 -21.04
N ARG A 244 -1.19 11.47 -20.89
CA ARG A 244 -2.62 11.85 -20.85
C ARG A 244 -3.37 11.63 -22.16
N ASN A 245 -2.66 11.42 -23.28
CA ASN A 245 -3.26 11.17 -24.59
C ASN A 245 -3.34 9.68 -24.93
N ALA A 246 -2.67 8.81 -24.15
CA ALA A 246 -2.55 7.38 -24.48
C ALA A 246 -3.78 6.54 -24.11
N GLN A 247 -4.53 6.94 -23.08
CA GLN A 247 -5.72 6.21 -22.63
C GLN A 247 -6.70 7.15 -21.93
N THR A 248 -7.99 6.85 -22.04
CA THR A 248 -9.01 7.57 -21.28
C THR A 248 -8.98 7.19 -19.80
N ARG A 249 -9.56 8.06 -18.96
CA ARG A 249 -9.73 7.81 -17.52
C ARG A 249 -10.50 6.52 -17.27
N GLU A 250 -11.59 6.31 -18.00
CA GLU A 250 -12.45 5.15 -17.87
C GLU A 250 -11.71 3.86 -18.24
N GLU A 251 -10.99 3.83 -19.37
CA GLU A 251 -10.20 2.66 -19.79
C GLU A 251 -9.15 2.28 -18.75
N SER A 252 -8.43 3.28 -18.24
CA SER A 252 -7.43 3.11 -17.19
C SER A 252 -8.03 2.43 -15.95
N GLN A 253 -9.15 2.94 -15.43
CA GLN A 253 -9.79 2.41 -14.24
C GLN A 253 -10.41 1.04 -14.46
N ILE A 254 -11.08 0.82 -15.59
CA ILE A 254 -11.66 -0.49 -15.96
C ILE A 254 -10.55 -1.54 -16.06
N GLY A 255 -9.43 -1.21 -16.71
CA GLY A 255 -8.27 -2.09 -16.81
C GLY A 255 -7.70 -2.43 -15.43
N PHE A 256 -7.39 -1.40 -14.63
CA PHE A 256 -6.81 -1.59 -13.29
C PHE A 256 -7.71 -2.45 -12.39
N ILE A 257 -9.03 -2.20 -12.38
CA ILE A 257 -9.96 -2.99 -11.58
C ILE A 257 -10.01 -4.44 -12.04
N ASN A 258 -10.14 -4.69 -13.36
CA ASN A 258 -10.27 -6.05 -13.89
C ASN A 258 -9.01 -6.89 -13.73
N PHE A 259 -7.83 -6.31 -13.90
CA PHE A 259 -6.58 -7.07 -13.97
C PHE A 259 -5.84 -7.12 -12.62
N ILE A 260 -5.98 -6.09 -11.79
CA ILE A 260 -5.23 -5.96 -10.54
C ILE A 260 -6.15 -6.07 -9.33
N VAL A 261 -7.11 -5.16 -9.17
CA VAL A 261 -7.85 -4.99 -7.90
C VAL A 261 -8.83 -6.14 -7.66
N LEU A 262 -9.81 -6.34 -8.55
CA LEU A 262 -10.87 -7.33 -8.35
C LEU A 262 -10.34 -8.76 -8.19
N PRO A 263 -9.40 -9.25 -9.03
CA PRO A 263 -8.85 -10.60 -8.85
C PRO A 263 -8.10 -10.77 -7.52
N SER A 264 -7.48 -9.71 -7.01
CA SER A 264 -6.71 -9.77 -5.76
C SER A 264 -7.61 -9.74 -4.53
N PHE A 265 -8.66 -8.91 -4.54
CA PHE A 265 -9.67 -8.91 -3.48
C PHE A 265 -10.50 -10.19 -3.45
N LYS A 266 -10.83 -10.80 -4.60
CA LYS A 266 -11.42 -12.15 -4.65
C LYS A 266 -10.49 -13.22 -4.07
N MET A 267 -9.19 -13.10 -4.32
CA MET A 267 -8.20 -13.99 -3.70
C MET A 267 -8.19 -13.82 -2.18
N LEU A 268 -8.20 -12.58 -1.70
CA LEU A 268 -8.26 -12.29 -0.27
C LEU A 268 -9.58 -12.77 0.35
N GLY A 269 -10.70 -12.67 -0.38
CA GLY A 269 -12.02 -13.15 0.02
C GLY A 269 -12.05 -14.64 0.37
N LYS A 270 -11.20 -15.45 -0.26
CA LYS A 270 -11.02 -16.88 0.08
C LYS A 270 -10.35 -17.09 1.44
N LEU A 271 -9.48 -16.17 1.87
CA LEU A 271 -8.82 -16.21 3.19
C LEU A 271 -9.64 -15.52 4.29
N ILE A 272 -10.38 -14.48 3.91
CA ILE A 272 -11.19 -13.63 4.79
C ILE A 272 -12.60 -13.52 4.19
N PRO A 273 -13.53 -14.42 4.54
CA PRO A 273 -14.86 -14.49 3.91
C PRO A 273 -15.68 -13.21 3.97
N ARG A 274 -15.45 -12.34 4.97
CA ARG A 274 -16.09 -11.02 5.04
C ARG A 274 -15.67 -10.11 3.87
N VAL A 275 -14.44 -10.20 3.40
CA VAL A 275 -13.96 -9.41 2.24
C VAL A 275 -14.73 -9.81 0.97
N GLU A 276 -14.94 -11.11 0.76
CA GLU A 276 -15.76 -11.60 -0.36
C GLU A 276 -17.21 -11.09 -0.29
N LYS A 277 -17.77 -11.03 0.92
CA LYS A 277 -19.18 -10.63 1.13
C LYS A 277 -19.39 -9.12 1.10
N GLU A 278 -18.45 -8.33 1.60
CA GLU A 278 -18.64 -6.90 1.87
C GLU A 278 -17.87 -6.00 0.89
N ILE A 279 -16.67 -6.39 0.45
CA ILE A 279 -15.76 -5.52 -0.34
C ILE A 279 -15.82 -5.84 -1.83
N VAL A 280 -15.79 -7.12 -2.20
CA VAL A 280 -15.84 -7.55 -3.61
C VAL A 280 -17.07 -6.99 -4.34
N PRO A 281 -18.30 -7.03 -3.77
CA PRO A 281 -19.48 -6.45 -4.43
C PRO A 281 -19.37 -4.93 -4.64
N GLN A 282 -18.70 -4.21 -3.74
CA GLN A 282 -18.47 -2.77 -3.88
C GLN A 282 -17.49 -2.47 -5.03
N ILE A 283 -16.44 -3.29 -5.21
CA ILE A 283 -15.53 -3.19 -6.36
C ILE A 283 -16.27 -3.46 -7.67
N GLU A 284 -17.09 -4.51 -7.71
CA GLU A 284 -17.90 -4.86 -8.90
C GLU A 284 -18.90 -3.75 -9.24
N LYS A 285 -19.55 -3.15 -8.24
CA LYS A 285 -20.42 -1.98 -8.43
C LYS A 285 -19.68 -0.79 -9.04
N ASN A 286 -18.49 -0.47 -8.54
CA ASN A 286 -17.70 0.64 -9.09
C ASN A 286 -17.20 0.32 -10.51
N LEU A 287 -16.86 -0.94 -10.79
CA LEU A 287 -16.49 -1.38 -12.14
C LEU A 287 -17.63 -1.18 -13.13
N GLU A 288 -18.85 -1.57 -12.78
CA GLU A 288 -20.02 -1.36 -13.65
C GLU A 288 -20.29 0.12 -13.86
N TRP A 289 -20.15 0.95 -12.81
CA TRP A 289 -20.27 2.40 -12.95
C TRP A 289 -19.28 2.97 -13.99
N TRP A 290 -18.02 2.53 -13.96
CA TRP A 290 -17.02 2.95 -14.94
C TRP A 290 -17.37 2.51 -16.36
N LYS A 291 -17.85 1.27 -16.54
CA LYS A 291 -18.30 0.78 -17.85
C LYS A 291 -19.50 1.56 -18.39
N GLU A 292 -20.45 1.93 -17.53
CA GLU A 292 -21.58 2.77 -17.91
C GLU A 292 -21.13 4.16 -18.33
N LYS A 293 -20.19 4.77 -17.59
CA LYS A 293 -19.61 6.06 -17.96
C LYS A 293 -18.88 6.04 -19.29
N GLN A 294 -18.06 5.02 -19.53
CA GLN A 294 -17.37 4.84 -20.80
C GLN A 294 -18.37 4.79 -21.98
N LYS A 295 -19.45 4.02 -21.84
CA LYS A 295 -20.49 3.91 -22.88
C LYS A 295 -21.19 5.24 -23.15
N LEU A 296 -21.49 6.02 -22.10
CA LEU A 296 -22.16 7.31 -22.25
C LEU A 296 -21.27 8.34 -22.95
N ASN A 297 -19.98 8.40 -22.61
CA ASN A 297 -19.05 9.32 -23.27
C ASN A 297 -18.91 8.98 -24.76
N LEU A 298 -18.74 7.69 -25.10
CA LEU A 298 -18.67 7.22 -26.49
C LEU A 298 -19.97 7.44 -27.29
N ALA A 299 -21.12 7.52 -26.62
CA ALA A 299 -22.39 7.83 -27.27
C ALA A 299 -22.52 9.33 -27.57
N GLY A 300 -22.07 10.18 -26.64
CA GLY A 300 -22.08 11.64 -26.82
C GLY A 300 -21.13 12.13 -27.92
N GLU A 301 -19.94 11.54 -28.04
CA GLU A 301 -18.98 11.86 -29.12
C GLU A 301 -19.54 11.55 -30.51
N LYS A 302 -20.29 10.44 -30.65
CA LYS A 302 -20.92 10.05 -31.93
C LYS A 302 -22.07 10.96 -32.34
N GLU A 303 -22.75 11.61 -31.39
CA GLU A 303 -23.81 12.57 -31.70
C GLU A 303 -23.20 13.91 -32.15
N ASP A 304 -22.07 14.34 -31.59
CA ASP A 304 -21.38 15.59 -31.95
C ASP A 304 -20.68 15.51 -33.33
N ASP A 305 -20.15 14.34 -33.70
CA ASP A 305 -19.58 14.08 -35.04
C ASP A 305 -20.62 13.96 -36.18
N SER A 306 -21.92 14.04 -35.84
CA SER A 306 -23.04 13.87 -36.79
C SER A 306 -23.76 15.17 -37.18
N VAL A 307 -23.22 16.33 -36.76
CA VAL A 307 -23.74 17.69 -37.03
C VAL A 307 -22.81 18.47 -37.96
#